data_AF-A0A256ZT13-F1
#
_entry.id   AF-A0A256ZT13-F1
#
_cell.length_a   1.000
_cell.length_b   1.000
_cell.length_c   1.000
_cell.angle_alpha   90.00
_cell.angle_beta   90.00
_cell.angle_gamma   90.00
#
_symmetry.space_group_name_H-M   'P 1'
#
loop_
_entity.id
_entity.type
_entity.pdbx_description
1 polymer ?
#
loop_
_entity_poly.entity_id
_entity_poly.type
_entity_poly.pdbx_seq_one_letter_code
_entity_poly.pdbx_strand_id
1 'polypeptide(L)'
;MSIIVKDYRGIGIVILQTLYLHVKERHRDLLRKLNIENMNQFIDIVRRVLINPSEVYINDKGSVYYLLRINDLYLNVIVVEDIVRTVYLLGMDSYHRMRRRRWRIKIY
;
A
#
# COMPACT_ATOMS: atom_id res chain seq x y z
N MET A 1 18.38 -3.55 -4.43
CA MET A 1 17.89 -2.67 -5.52
C MET A 1 16.66 -1.90 -5.06
N SER A 2 16.43 -0.71 -5.60
CA SER A 2 15.23 0.11 -5.35
C SER A 2 14.64 0.58 -6.67
N ILE A 3 13.34 0.86 -6.67
CA ILE A 3 12.59 1.39 -7.82
C ILE A 3 11.87 2.64 -7.35
N ILE A 4 11.82 3.67 -8.20
CA ILE A 4 11.09 4.90 -7.94
C ILE A 4 9.84 4.92 -8.82
N VAL A 5 8.69 5.16 -8.20
CA VAL A 5 7.38 5.29 -8.85
C VAL A 5 6.78 6.62 -8.46
N LYS A 6 6.30 7.40 -9.45
CA LYS A 6 5.53 8.62 -9.15
C LYS A 6 4.13 8.24 -8.67
N ASP A 7 3.70 8.78 -7.54
CA ASP A 7 2.32 8.65 -7.06
C ASP A 7 1.35 9.50 -7.91
N TYR A 8 0.05 9.46 -7.58
CA TYR A 8 -0.99 10.26 -8.23
C TYR A 8 -0.75 11.79 -8.19
N ARG A 9 0.15 12.28 -7.34
CA ARG A 9 0.54 13.70 -7.23
C ARG A 9 1.83 14.01 -8.00
N GLY A 10 2.46 12.99 -8.58
CA GLY A 10 3.76 13.11 -9.24
C GLY A 10 4.97 13.01 -8.30
N ILE A 11 4.76 12.71 -7.00
CA ILE A 11 5.82 12.58 -5.99
C ILE A 11 6.51 11.22 -6.16
N GLY A 12 7.85 11.22 -6.18
CA GLY A 12 8.64 10.00 -6.33
C GLY A 12 8.64 9.16 -5.05
N ILE A 13 7.99 8.00 -5.09
CA ILE A 13 7.93 7.04 -3.99
C ILE A 13 8.89 5.87 -4.26
N VAL A 14 9.68 5.51 -3.26
CA VAL A 14 10.70 4.46 -3.33
C VAL A 14 10.12 3.12 -2.87
N ILE A 15 10.30 2.10 -3.71
CA ILE A 15 9.99 0.70 -3.42
C ILE A 15 11.31 -0.06 -3.28
N LEU A 16 11.59 -0.55 -2.08
CA LEU A 16 12.79 -1.35 -1.81
C LEU A 16 12.53 -2.83 -2.14
N GLN A 17 13.50 -3.52 -2.73
CA GLN A 17 13.39 -4.96 -2.99
C GLN A 17 13.15 -5.79 -1.71
N THR A 18 13.69 -5.35 -0.57
CA THR A 18 13.48 -5.97 0.74
C THR A 18 12.02 -5.96 1.18
N LEU A 19 11.19 -5.04 0.65
CA LEU A 19 9.75 -5.02 0.88
C LEU A 19 9.09 -6.31 0.41
N TYR A 20 9.47 -6.83 -0.76
CA TYR A 20 8.89 -8.06 -1.29
C TYR A 20 9.18 -9.25 -0.35
N LEU A 21 10.40 -9.34 0.17
CA LEU A 21 10.78 -10.38 1.14
C LEU A 21 9.96 -10.24 2.43
N HIS A 22 9.84 -9.02 2.96
CA HIS A 22 9.03 -8.74 4.14
C HIS A 22 7.55 -9.16 3.95
N VAL A 23 6.93 -8.80 2.82
CA VAL A 23 5.55 -9.17 2.50
C VAL A 23 5.43 -10.69 2.31
N LYS A 24 6.40 -11.35 1.67
CA LYS A 24 6.42 -12.82 1.51
C LYS A 24 6.52 -13.55 2.85
N GLU A 25 7.12 -12.95 3.87
CA GLU A 25 7.20 -13.52 5.21
C GLU A 25 5.96 -13.22 6.06
N ARG A 26 5.47 -11.98 6.03
CA ARG A 26 4.45 -11.48 6.97
C ARG A 26 3.03 -11.41 6.42
N HIS A 27 2.88 -11.37 5.09
CA HIS A 27 1.61 -11.10 4.39
C HIS A 27 1.44 -12.07 3.19
N ARG A 28 1.65 -13.37 3.42
CA ARG A 28 1.51 -14.40 2.38
C ARG A 28 0.10 -14.50 1.80
N ASP A 29 -0.90 -14.15 2.60
CA ASP A 29 -2.30 -14.10 2.20
C ASP A 29 -2.53 -13.09 1.08
N LEU A 30 -1.85 -11.93 1.11
CA LEU A 30 -1.87 -10.95 0.03
C LEU A 30 -1.36 -11.58 -1.28
N LEU A 31 -0.19 -12.21 -1.24
CA LEU A 31 0.41 -12.80 -2.44
C LEU A 31 -0.50 -13.87 -3.05
N ARG A 32 -1.06 -14.75 -2.20
CA ARG A 32 -1.99 -15.80 -2.64
C ARG A 32 -3.29 -15.22 -3.22
N LYS A 33 -3.93 -14.28 -2.52
CA LYS A 33 -5.22 -13.71 -2.94
C LYS A 33 -5.12 -12.89 -4.23
N LEU A 34 -3.96 -12.27 -4.48
CA LEU A 34 -3.72 -11.48 -5.68
C LEU A 34 -2.98 -12.25 -6.78
N ASN A 35 -2.77 -13.56 -6.58
CA ASN A 35 -2.00 -14.43 -7.48
C ASN A 35 -0.63 -13.85 -7.88
N ILE A 36 0.12 -13.37 -6.90
CA ILE A 36 1.46 -12.80 -7.08
C ILE A 36 2.49 -13.90 -6.89
N GLU A 37 3.19 -14.24 -7.96
CA GLU A 37 4.18 -15.31 -8.00
C GLU A 37 5.61 -14.79 -7.89
N ASN A 38 5.84 -13.54 -8.29
CA ASN A 38 7.18 -12.97 -8.37
C ASN A 38 7.23 -11.47 -8.01
N MET A 39 8.45 -10.98 -7.90
CA MET A 39 8.74 -9.60 -7.50
C MET A 39 8.21 -8.56 -8.49
N ASN A 40 8.26 -8.84 -9.80
CA ASN A 40 7.80 -7.88 -10.81
C ASN A 40 6.28 -7.67 -10.70
N GLN A 41 5.51 -8.75 -10.57
CA GLN A 41 4.06 -8.68 -10.33
C GLN A 41 3.73 -7.93 -9.03
N PHE A 42 4.52 -8.16 -7.97
CA PHE A 42 4.38 -7.42 -6.72
C PHE A 42 4.59 -5.91 -6.93
N ILE A 43 5.67 -5.52 -7.62
CA ILE A 43 5.98 -4.11 -7.92
C ILE A 43 4.87 -3.48 -8.75
N ASP A 44 4.35 -4.17 -9.76
CA ASP A 44 3.27 -3.65 -10.61
C ASP A 44 1.99 -3.38 -9.83
N ILE A 45 1.67 -4.25 -8.86
CA ILE A 45 0.53 -4.04 -7.98
C ILE A 45 0.75 -2.83 -7.08
N VAL A 46 1.91 -2.70 -6.43
CA VAL A 46 2.23 -1.53 -5.60
C VAL A 46 2.18 -0.25 -6.42
N ARG A 47 2.76 -0.27 -7.63
CA ARG A 47 2.72 0.83 -8.59
C ARG A 47 1.28 1.23 -8.93
N ARG A 48 0.40 0.27 -9.19
CA ARG A 48 -1.03 0.55 -9.49
C ARG A 48 -1.71 1.28 -8.34
N VAL A 49 -1.45 0.88 -7.09
CA VAL A 49 -2.03 1.55 -5.91
C VAL A 49 -1.51 2.97 -5.76
N LEU A 50 -0.22 3.21 -6.02
CA LEU A 50 0.37 4.54 -5.91
C LEU A 50 -0.12 5.51 -6.99
N ILE A 51 -0.30 5.02 -8.23
CA ILE A 51 -0.70 5.83 -9.39
C ILE A 51 -2.21 6.11 -9.38
N ASN A 52 -3.03 5.10 -9.06
CA ASN A 52 -4.48 5.22 -9.11
C ASN A 52 -5.12 4.58 -7.86
N PRO A 53 -4.93 5.19 -6.68
CA PRO A 53 -5.58 4.74 -5.46
C PRO A 53 -7.10 4.91 -5.56
N SER A 54 -7.86 4.19 -4.76
CA SER A 54 -9.28 4.49 -4.50
C SER A 54 -9.43 5.56 -3.42
N GLU A 55 -8.58 5.52 -2.40
CA GLU A 55 -8.56 6.48 -1.30
C GLU A 55 -7.14 6.69 -0.81
N VAL A 56 -6.83 7.88 -0.32
CA VAL A 56 -5.55 8.15 0.35
C VAL A 56 -5.77 8.88 1.68
N TYR A 57 -5.11 8.39 2.73
CA TYR A 57 -5.19 8.98 4.06
C TYR A 57 -3.82 9.36 4.62
N ILE A 58 -3.80 10.36 5.50
CA ILE A 58 -2.62 10.75 6.30
C ILE A 58 -2.94 10.57 7.79
N ASN A 59 -1.94 10.16 8.58
CA ASN A 59 -2.01 10.13 10.05
C ASN A 59 -1.20 11.28 10.70
N ASP A 60 -1.29 11.41 12.02
CA ASP A 60 -0.59 12.46 12.80
C ASP A 60 0.95 12.40 12.68
N LYS A 61 1.50 11.27 12.23
CA LYS A 61 2.94 11.03 12.06
C LYS A 61 3.41 11.26 10.62
N GLY A 62 2.55 11.77 9.74
CA GLY A 62 2.85 11.97 8.32
C GLY A 62 2.93 10.69 7.50
N SER A 63 2.54 9.53 8.05
CA SER A 63 2.44 8.31 7.24
C SER A 63 1.26 8.41 6.30
N VAL A 64 1.48 8.07 5.03
CA VAL A 64 0.47 8.10 3.96
C VAL A 64 0.01 6.68 3.67
N TYR A 65 -1.30 6.49 3.59
CA TYR A 65 -1.95 5.21 3.37
C TYR A 65 -2.68 5.27 2.04
N TYR A 66 -2.17 4.58 1.03
CA TYR A 66 -2.80 4.46 -0.28
C TYR A 66 -3.62 3.17 -0.29
N LEU A 67 -4.92 3.31 -0.53
CA LEU A 67 -5.86 2.20 -0.55
C LEU A 67 -6.36 1.99 -1.96
N LEU A 68 -6.27 0.76 -2.46
CA LEU A 68 -6.96 0.34 -3.68
C LEU A 68 -8.05 -0.67 -3.30
N ARG A 69 -9.30 -0.36 -3.62
CA ARG A 69 -10.43 -1.27 -3.39
C ARG A 69 -10.39 -2.41 -4.41
N ILE A 70 -10.45 -3.65 -3.92
CA ILE A 70 -10.50 -4.88 -4.70
C ILE A 70 -11.64 -5.71 -4.12
N ASN A 71 -12.82 -5.62 -4.74
CA ASN A 71 -14.06 -6.20 -4.22
C ASN A 71 -14.36 -5.70 -2.78
N ASP A 72 -14.43 -6.63 -1.83
CA ASP A 72 -14.71 -6.38 -0.41
C ASP A 72 -13.44 -6.17 0.45
N LEU A 73 -12.28 -6.10 -0.19
CA LEU A 73 -10.99 -5.85 0.45
C LEU A 73 -10.39 -4.54 -0.04
N TYR A 74 -9.51 -3.99 0.78
CA TYR A 74 -8.61 -2.91 0.38
C TYR A 74 -7.17 -3.42 0.39
N LEU A 75 -6.45 -3.19 -0.70
CA LEU A 75 -5.01 -3.28 -0.71
C LEU A 75 -4.44 -1.98 -0.16
N ASN A 76 -3.74 -2.07 0.97
CA ASN A 76 -3.20 -0.92 1.69
C ASN A 76 -1.68 -0.86 1.54
N VAL A 77 -1.18 0.21 0.93
CA VAL A 77 0.24 0.53 0.79
C VAL A 77 0.56 1.68 1.74
N ILE A 78 1.49 1.45 2.67
CA ILE A 78 1.91 2.47 3.65
C ILE A 78 3.24 3.08 3.23
N VAL A 79 3.25 4.40 3.09
CA VAL A 79 4.43 5.20 2.77
C VAL A 79 4.80 6.08 3.96
N VAL A 80 6.09 6.11 4.28
CA VAL A 80 6.66 7.00 5.30
C VAL A 80 7.94 7.58 4.72
N GLU A 81 8.05 8.91 4.72
CA GLU A 81 9.20 9.64 4.14
C GLU A 81 9.46 9.17 2.70
N ASP A 82 8.41 9.14 1.88
CA ASP A 82 8.44 8.72 0.48
C ASP A 82 8.94 7.29 0.22
N ILE A 83 9.04 6.44 1.25
CA ILE A 83 9.43 5.03 1.12
C ILE A 83 8.25 4.13 1.48
N VAL A 84 7.94 3.15 0.62
CA VAL A 84 6.95 2.11 0.94
C VAL A 84 7.50 1.22 2.06
N ARG A 85 6.82 1.23 3.21
CA ARG A 85 7.23 0.47 4.40
C ARG A 85 6.59 -0.90 4.49
N THR A 86 5.33 -1.03 4.08
CA THR A 86 4.63 -2.31 4.08
C THR A 86 3.41 -2.26 3.16
N VAL A 87 2.91 -3.45 2.80
CA VAL A 87 1.71 -3.65 1.98
C VAL A 87 0.94 -4.85 2.52
N TYR A 88 -0.37 -4.69 2.73
CA TYR A 88 -1.23 -5.77 3.20
C TYR A 88 -2.70 -5.56 2.81
N LEU A 89 -3.50 -6.61 2.91
CA LEU A 89 -4.94 -6.56 2.66
C LEU A 89 -5.70 -6.17 3.94
N LEU A 90 -6.76 -5.38 3.76
CA LEU A 90 -7.68 -4.94 4.79
C LEU A 90 -9.10 -5.39 4.44
N GLY A 91 -9.74 -6.11 5.36
CA GLY A 91 -11.20 -6.27 5.32
C GLY A 91 -11.93 -5.05 5.87
N MET A 92 -13.25 -5.02 5.69
CA MET A 92 -14.10 -3.90 6.12
C MET A 92 -14.00 -3.55 7.60
N ASP A 93 -13.94 -4.54 8.50
CA ASP A 93 -13.79 -4.29 9.93
C ASP A 93 -12.48 -3.58 10.28
N SER A 94 -11.38 -4.02 9.66
CA SER A 94 -10.08 -3.41 9.85
C SER A 94 -10.01 -2.02 9.23
N TYR A 95 -10.61 -1.82 8.06
CA TYR A 95 -10.79 -0.51 7.44
C TYR A 95 -11.51 0.46 8.39
N HIS A 96 -12.67 0.09 8.92
CA HIS A 96 -13.43 0.97 9.82
C HIS A 96 -12.66 1.29 11.12
N ARG A 97 -11.95 0.31 11.66
CA ARG A 97 -11.08 0.50 12.84
C ARG A 97 -9.96 1.50 12.55
N MET A 98 -9.28 1.37 11.41
CA MET A 98 -8.21 2.29 10.99
C MET A 98 -8.77 3.69 10.71
N ARG A 99 -9.90 3.78 10.02
CA ARG A 99 -10.58 5.05 9.72
C ARG A 99 -10.96 5.84 10.96
N ARG A 100 -11.36 5.16 12.04
CA ARG A 100 -11.73 5.79 13.32
C ARG A 100 -10.54 6.17 14.18
N ARG A 101 -9.46 5.37 14.17
CA ARG A 101 -8.39 5.47 15.18
C ARG A 101 -7.07 6.05 14.65
N ARG A 102 -6.78 5.92 13.36
CA ARG A 102 -5.44 6.14 12.81
C ARG A 102 -5.43 7.11 11.64
N TRP A 103 -6.38 6.99 10.73
CA TRP A 103 -6.48 7.88 9.57
C TRP A 103 -7.23 9.15 9.95
N ARG A 104 -6.56 10.29 9.75
CA ARG A 104 -7.06 11.59 10.18
C ARG A 104 -7.67 12.35 9.03
N ILE A 105 -6.90 12.51 7.97
CA ILE A 105 -7.25 13.34 6.82
C ILE A 105 -7.33 12.44 5.59
N LYS A 106 -8.44 12.52 4.85
CA LYS A 106 -8.55 11.95 3.50
C LYS A 106 -8.04 13.00 2.52
N ILE A 107 -7.10 12.62 1.65
CA ILE A 107 -6.46 13.52 0.68
C ILE A 107 -6.71 13.14 -0.78
N TYR A 108 -7.33 11.98 -1.01
CA TYR A 108 -7.80 11.47 -2.29
C TYR A 108 -9.01 10.57 -2.02
#